data_AF-A0A7S0YZA2-F1
#
_entry.id   AF-A0A7S0YZA2-F1
#
_cell.length_a   1.000
_cell.length_b   1.000
_cell.length_c   1.000
_cell.angle_alpha   90.00
_cell.angle_beta   90.00
_cell.angle_gamma   90.00
#
_symmetry.space_group_name_H-M   'P 1'
#
loop_
_entity.id
_entity.type
_entity.pdbx_description
1 polymer ?
#
loop_
_entity_poly.entity_id
_entity_poly.type
_entity_poly.pdbx_seq_one_letter_code
_entity_poly.pdbx_strand_id
1 'polypeptide(L)'
;AGGIGGGGIIVPMLVAVGGFGVHHAIPLTQACVLGASIMNLVQNTRKRHPQADRPLIDYNTGLILEVTTLLGTIIGVDVNKVSPVWAITCALIVTLVFTTYRTVQKGLELK
;
A
#
# COMPACT_ATOMS: atom_id res chain seq x y z
N ALA A 1 8.14 -11.14 -6.44
CA ALA A 1 7.16 -10.94 -5.35
C ALA A 1 6.52 -9.58 -5.55
N GLY A 2 5.31 -9.54 -6.12
CA GLY A 2 4.50 -8.33 -6.17
C GLY A 2 3.96 -8.08 -4.77
N GLY A 3 4.74 -7.37 -3.94
CA GLY A 3 4.31 -7.00 -2.61
C GLY A 3 3.13 -6.06 -2.72
N ILE A 4 1.96 -6.50 -2.26
CA ILE A 4 0.81 -5.62 -2.04
C ILE A 4 1.31 -4.54 -1.07
N GLY A 5 1.45 -3.31 -1.57
CA GLY A 5 1.93 -2.18 -0.79
C GLY A 5 1.14 -2.11 0.52
N GLY A 6 1.84 -2.21 1.65
CA GLY A 6 1.26 -2.30 2.99
C GLY A 6 0.41 -1.11 3.44
N GLY A 7 0.07 -0.19 2.53
CA GLY A 7 -0.75 0.99 2.80
C GLY A 7 -2.11 0.63 3.43
N GLY A 8 -2.72 -0.49 3.03
CA GLY A 8 -3.99 -0.94 3.62
C GLY A 8 -3.92 -1.27 5.11
N ILE A 9 -2.73 -1.56 5.65
CA ILE A 9 -2.49 -1.91 7.06
C ILE A 9 -1.86 -0.74 7.82
N ILE A 10 -0.96 0.02 7.17
CA ILE A 10 -0.26 1.14 7.81
C ILE A 10 -1.24 2.26 8.20
N VAL A 11 -2.24 2.57 7.37
CA VAL A 11 -3.25 3.59 7.70
C VAL A 11 -4.04 3.23 8.97
N PRO A 12 -4.69 2.06 9.08
CA PRO A 12 -5.40 1.71 10.31
C PRO A 12 -4.48 1.59 11.52
N MET A 13 -3.23 1.15 11.33
CA MET A 13 -2.25 1.09 12.40
C MET A 13 -1.89 2.48 12.94
N LEU A 14 -1.66 3.47 12.08
CA LEU A 14 -1.36 4.85 12.50
C LEU A 14 -2.55 5.53 13.21
N VAL A 15 -3.77 5.24 12.79
CA VAL A 15 -4.98 5.78 13.43
C VAL A 15 -5.24 5.10 14.78
N ALA A 16 -5.16 3.76 14.85
CA ALA A 16 -5.49 3.00 16.06
C ALA A 16 -4.36 3.03 17.12
N VAL A 17 -3.10 2.90 16.71
CA VAL A 17 -1.94 2.86 17.61
C VAL A 17 -1.33 4.25 17.80
N GLY A 18 -1.25 5.04 16.73
CA GLY A 18 -0.62 6.36 16.77
C GLY A 18 -1.55 7.50 17.20
N GLY A 19 -2.87 7.28 17.28
CA GLY A 19 -3.85 8.30 17.65
C GLY A 19 -3.95 9.47 16.66
N PHE A 20 -3.38 9.35 15.47
CA PHE A 20 -3.39 10.39 14.45
C PHE A 20 -4.76 10.47 13.79
N GLY A 21 -5.25 11.70 13.55
CA GLY A 21 -6.45 11.92 12.76
C GLY A 21 -6.28 11.37 11.34
N VAL A 22 -7.35 10.81 10.78
CA VAL A 22 -7.34 10.11 9.47
C VAL A 22 -6.75 10.97 8.35
N HIS A 23 -7.05 12.29 8.35
CA HIS A 23 -6.50 13.23 7.37
C HIS A 23 -4.97 13.40 7.42
N HIS A 24 -4.33 13.16 8.57
CA HIS A 24 -2.87 13.20 8.72
C HIS A 24 -2.23 11.81 8.52
N ALA A 25 -2.93 10.74 8.90
CA ALA A 25 -2.42 9.38 8.77
C ALA A 25 -2.24 8.93 7.31
N ILE A 26 -3.15 9.37 6.41
CA ILE A 26 -3.10 9.05 4.98
C ILE A 26 -1.80 9.57 4.31
N PRO A 27 -1.47 10.88 4.35
CA PRO A 27 -0.24 11.38 3.72
C PRO A 27 1.03 10.80 4.37
N LEU A 28 1.03 10.56 5.68
CA LEU A 28 2.16 9.92 6.36
C LEU A 28 2.40 8.49 5.85
N THR A 29 1.33 7.73 5.62
CA THR A 29 1.43 6.39 5.04
C THR A 29 2.02 6.43 3.63
N GLN A 30 1.63 7.40 2.81
CA GLN A 30 2.20 7.56 1.46
C GLN A 30 3.70 7.82 1.52
N ALA A 31 4.16 8.64 2.47
CA ALA A 31 5.60 8.88 2.68
C ALA A 31 6.35 7.60 3.08
N CYS A 32 5.78 6.77 3.96
CA CYS A 32 6.37 5.48 4.33
C CYS A 32 6.44 4.50 3.14
N VAL A 33 5.37 4.42 2.34
CA VAL A 33 5.32 3.57 1.14
C VAL A 33 6.33 4.03 0.09
N LEU A 34 6.49 5.34 -0.10
CA LEU A 34 7.50 5.92 -0.98
C LEU A 34 8.91 5.49 -0.53
N GLY A 35 9.22 5.63 0.76
CA GLY A 35 10.52 5.20 1.31
C GLY A 35 10.77 3.71 1.09
N ALA A 36 9.78 2.86 1.37
CA ALA A 36 9.88 1.41 1.14
C ALA A 36 10.08 1.07 -0.35
N SER A 37 9.43 1.81 -1.25
CA SER A 37 9.55 1.63 -2.70
C SER A 37 10.92 2.03 -3.22
N ILE A 38 11.50 3.13 -2.73
CA ILE A 38 12.88 3.54 -3.05
C ILE A 38 13.87 2.46 -2.59
N MET A 39 13.71 1.94 -1.36
CA MET A 39 14.56 0.86 -0.87
C MET A 39 14.42 -0.40 -1.72
N ASN A 40 13.20 -0.74 -2.13
CA ASN A 40 12.96 -1.87 -3.02
C ASN A 40 13.61 -1.66 -4.40
N LEU A 41 13.52 -0.45 -4.96
CA LEU A 41 14.17 -0.09 -6.22
C LEU A 41 15.69 -0.23 -6.11
N VAL A 42 16.31 0.28 -5.04
CA VAL A 42 17.76 0.15 -4.79
C VAL A 42 18.18 -1.32 -4.66
N GLN A 43 17.38 -2.13 -3.97
CA GLN A 43 17.66 -3.56 -3.81
C GLN A 43 17.43 -4.37 -5.10
N ASN A 44 16.40 -4.05 -5.89
CA ASN A 44 16.09 -4.75 -7.14
C ASN A 44 17.01 -4.32 -8.29
N THR A 45 17.42 -3.05 -8.37
CA THR A 45 18.38 -2.58 -9.37
C THR A 45 19.78 -3.19 -9.18
N ARG A 46 20.15 -3.54 -7.94
CA ARG A 46 21.37 -4.31 -7.64
C ARG A 46 21.28 -5.79 -8.06
N LYS A 47 20.11 -6.32 -8.40
CA LYS A 47 19.92 -7.71 -8.85
C LYS A 47 19.81 -7.77 -10.37
N ARG A 48 20.82 -8.34 -11.03
CA ARG A 48 20.84 -8.56 -12.49
C ARG A 48 20.31 -9.96 -12.82
N HIS A 49 19.68 -10.13 -13.99
CA HIS A 49 19.09 -11.40 -14.41
C HIS A 49 20.19 -12.47 -14.58
N PRO A 50 20.07 -13.68 -14.01
CA PRO A 50 21.14 -14.69 -14.01
C PRO A 50 21.52 -15.30 -15.37
N GLN A 51 20.74 -15.04 -16.43
CA GLN A 51 20.81 -15.75 -17.72
C GLN A 51 20.67 -14.87 -18.97
N ALA A 52 20.35 -13.58 -18.83
CA ALA A 52 20.19 -12.67 -19.98
C ALA A 52 20.59 -11.26 -19.56
N ASP A 53 21.22 -10.48 -20.44
CA ASP A 53 21.66 -9.11 -20.12
C ASP A 53 20.51 -8.09 -20.22
N ARG A 54 19.47 -8.33 -19.42
CA ARG A 54 18.29 -7.47 -19.32
C ARG A 54 18.00 -7.12 -17.86
N PRO A 55 17.53 -5.90 -17.57
CA PRO A 55 17.05 -5.58 -16.23
C PRO A 55 15.90 -6.53 -15.87
N LEU A 56 15.86 -6.95 -14.61
CA LEU A 56 14.82 -7.84 -14.08
C LEU A 56 13.43 -7.18 -14.07
N ILE A 57 13.40 -5.85 -14.20
CA ILE A 57 12.22 -4.99 -14.13
C ILE A 57 11.70 -4.75 -15.54
N ASP A 58 10.47 -5.18 -15.80
CA ASP A 58 9.71 -4.76 -16.98
C ASP A 58 9.06 -3.40 -16.71
N TYR A 59 9.77 -2.35 -17.12
CA TYR A 59 9.35 -0.96 -16.93
C TYR A 59 8.09 -0.61 -17.73
N ASN A 60 7.79 -1.30 -18.84
CA ASN A 60 6.62 -0.99 -19.64
C ASN A 60 5.34 -1.42 -18.91
N THR A 61 5.36 -2.64 -18.36
CA THR A 61 4.26 -3.14 -17.51
C THR A 61 4.16 -2.33 -16.21
N GLY A 62 5.29 -1.94 -15.61
CA GLY A 62 5.33 -1.07 -14.44
C GLY A 62 4.67 0.30 -14.67
N LEU A 63 4.96 0.93 -15.82
CA LEU A 63 4.40 2.24 -16.16
C LEU A 63 2.87 2.20 -16.29
N ILE A 64 2.33 1.16 -16.94
CA ILE A 64 0.87 0.99 -17.11
C ILE A 64 0.18 0.81 -15.75
N LEU A 65 0.79 0.01 -14.86
CA LEU A 65 0.28 -0.19 -13.50
C LEU A 65 0.35 1.10 -12.67
N GLU A 66 1.43 1.87 -12.80
CA GLU A 66 1.61 3.12 -12.07
C GLU A 66 0.65 4.21 -12.54
N VAL A 67 0.46 4.39 -13.85
CA VAL A 67 -0.52 5.35 -14.40
C VAL A 67 -1.94 5.00 -13.95
N THR A 68 -2.32 3.71 -14.00
CA THR A 68 -3.64 3.26 -13.55
C THR A 68 -3.83 3.52 -12.05
N THR A 69 -2.78 3.28 -11.26
CA THR A 69 -2.80 3.55 -9.82
C THR A 69 -2.94 5.04 -9.55
N LEU A 70 -2.12 5.89 -10.17
CA LEU A 70 -2.17 7.35 -10.02
C LEU A 70 -3.56 7.93 -10.33
N LEU A 71 -4.17 7.49 -11.43
CA LEU A 71 -5.54 7.92 -11.79
C LEU A 71 -6.54 7.52 -10.70
N GLY A 72 -6.47 6.28 -10.21
CA GLY A 72 -7.30 5.80 -9.11
C GLY A 72 -7.07 6.60 -7.82
N THR A 73 -5.82 6.92 -7.48
CA THR A 73 -5.50 7.67 -6.26
C THR A 73 -6.01 9.10 -6.31
N ILE A 74 -5.91 9.79 -7.46
CA ILE A 74 -6.40 11.17 -7.60
C ILE A 74 -7.91 11.22 -7.37
N ILE A 75 -8.66 10.34 -8.05
CA ILE A 75 -10.12 10.25 -7.88
C ILE A 75 -10.47 9.86 -6.44
N GLY A 76 -9.77 8.87 -5.88
CA GLY A 76 -10.00 8.42 -4.51
C GLY A 76 -9.73 9.48 -3.45
N VAL A 77 -8.69 10.29 -3.61
CA VAL A 77 -8.37 11.40 -2.70
C VAL A 77 -9.41 12.52 -2.80
N ASP A 78 -9.89 12.81 -4.01
CA ASP A 78 -10.94 13.82 -4.20
C ASP A 78 -12.26 13.38 -3.52
N VAL A 79 -12.65 12.13 -3.73
CA VAL A 79 -13.80 11.51 -3.02
C VAL A 79 -13.58 11.49 -1.51
N ASN A 80 -12.36 11.23 -1.04
CA ASN A 80 -12.04 11.22 0.39
C ASN A 80 -12.20 12.59 1.05
N LYS A 81 -11.89 13.68 0.36
CA LYS A 81 -12.06 15.06 0.88
C LYS A 81 -13.53 15.45 1.02
N VAL A 82 -14.38 15.01 0.10
CA VAL A 82 -15.82 15.32 0.11
C VAL A 82 -16.59 14.41 1.07
N SER A 83 -16.06 13.20 1.33
CA SER A 83 -16.71 12.22 2.21
C SER A 83 -16.63 12.61 3.68
N PRO A 84 -17.70 12.38 4.47
CA PRO A 84 -17.68 12.64 5.90
C PRO A 84 -16.77 11.64 6.63
N VAL A 85 -16.12 12.09 7.70
CA VAL A 85 -15.12 11.32 8.47
C VAL A 85 -15.64 9.94 8.92
N TRP A 86 -16.92 9.83 9.29
CA TRP A 86 -17.51 8.56 9.72
C TRP A 86 -17.48 7.49 8.61
N ALA A 87 -17.65 7.89 7.34
CA ALA A 87 -17.63 6.95 6.21
C ALA A 87 -16.22 6.37 6.01
N ILE A 88 -15.19 7.21 6.17
CA ILE A 88 -13.79 6.80 6.07
C ILE A 88 -13.44 5.85 7.23
N THR A 89 -13.90 6.16 8.45
CA THR A 89 -13.72 5.28 9.61
C THR A 89 -14.41 3.93 9.45
N CYS A 90 -15.63 3.89 8.90
CA CYS A 90 -16.31 2.63 8.58
C CYS A 90 -15.51 1.80 7.57
N ALA A 91 -15.03 2.41 6.48
CA ALA A 91 -14.18 1.72 5.50
C ALA A 91 -12.89 1.19 6.13
N LEU A 92 -12.29 1.95 7.05
CA LEU A 92 -11.11 1.56 7.80
C LEU A 92 -11.37 0.32 8.67
N ILE A 93 -12.49 0.30 9.41
CA ILE A 93 -12.89 -0.83 10.26
C ILE A 93 -13.11 -2.09 9.40
N VAL A 94 -13.82 -1.98 8.28
CA VAL A 94 -14.04 -3.11 7.36
C VAL A 94 -12.71 -3.68 6.86
N THR A 95 -11.79 -2.80 6.45
CA THR A 95 -10.47 -3.20 5.96
C THR A 95 -9.64 -3.87 7.06
N LEU A 96 -9.71 -3.36 8.29
CA LEU A 96 -9.01 -3.92 9.45
C LEU A 96 -9.56 -5.30 9.82
N VAL A 97 -10.89 -5.47 9.85
CA VAL A 97 -11.53 -6.77 10.12
C VAL A 97 -11.16 -7.78 9.05
N PHE A 98 -11.26 -7.40 7.77
CA PHE A 98 -10.90 -8.29 6.66
C PHE A 98 -9.43 -8.72 6.72
N THR A 99 -8.53 -7.77 6.98
CA THR A 99 -7.10 -8.05 7.14
C THR A 99 -6.81 -8.94 8.34
N THR A 100 -7.48 -8.68 9.46
CA THR A 100 -7.34 -9.48 10.68
C THR A 100 -7.79 -10.91 10.43
N TYR A 101 -8.94 -11.09 9.77
CA TYR A 101 -9.45 -12.41 9.40
C TYR A 101 -8.48 -13.17 8.49
N ARG A 102 -7.98 -12.51 7.43
CA ARG A 102 -6.96 -13.08 6.53
C ARG A 102 -5.66 -13.44 7.25
N THR A 103 -5.22 -12.60 8.17
CA THR A 103 -4.00 -12.82 8.97
C THR A 103 -4.17 -13.99 9.92
N VAL A 104 -5.31 -14.11 10.60
CA VAL A 104 -5.61 -15.22 11.50
C VAL A 104 -5.73 -16.54 10.74
N GLN A 105 -6.41 -16.56 9.58
CA GLN A 105 -6.47 -17.78 8.75
C GLN A 105 -5.09 -18.26 8.35
N LYS A 106 -4.24 -17.37 7.81
CA LYS A 106 -2.86 -17.73 7.45
C LYS A 106 -2.03 -18.16 8.65
N GLY A 107 -2.25 -17.54 9.81
CA GLY A 107 -1.58 -17.90 11.05
C GLY A 107 -1.97 -19.28 11.59
N LEU A 108 -3.22 -19.71 11.33
CA LEU A 108 -3.71 -21.05 11.68
C LEU A 108 -3.27 -22.10 10.66
N GLU A 109 -3.19 -21.76 9.36
CA GLU A 109 -2.66 -22.65 8.31
C GLU A 109 -1.16 -22.95 8.45
N LEU A 110 -0.40 -22.05 9.07
CA LEU A 110 1.04 -22.19 9.32
C LEU A 110 1.36 -22.98 10.61
N LYS A 111 0.34 -23.44 11.34
CA LYS A 111 0.48 -24.16 12.61
C LYS A 111 0.07 -25.63 12.46
#